data_AF-A0A1G6SQ74-F1
#
_entry.id   AF-A0A1G6SQ74-F1
#
_cell.length_a   1.000
_cell.length_b   1.000
_cell.length_c   1.000
_cell.angle_alpha   90.00
_cell.angle_beta   90.00
_cell.angle_gamma   90.00
#
_symmetry.space_group_name_H-M   'P 1'
#
loop_
_entity.id
_entity.type
_entity.pdbx_description
1 polymer ?
#
loop_
_entity_poly.entity_id
_entity_poly.type
_entity_poly.pdbx_seq_one_letter_code
_entity_poly.pdbx_strand_id
1 'polypeptide(L)'
;MRKLLLLSLALASPLTFAATECTTADKSQWQDQDKFQADLKAQGYEINKFKVTGGNCYEIYGFDKDGKKVEIYFDPVSGKPVKSNVEG
;
A
#
# COMPACT_ATOMS: atom_id res chain seq x y z
N MET A 1 -31.05 29.00 -41.61
CA MET A 1 -30.22 27.88 -41.09
C MET A 1 -29.34 28.41 -39.97
N ARG A 2 -29.71 28.18 -38.71
CA ARG A 2 -29.08 28.76 -37.51
C ARG A 2 -27.88 27.89 -37.14
N LYS A 3 -26.66 28.42 -37.28
CA LYS A 3 -25.41 27.72 -36.97
C LYS A 3 -25.39 27.35 -35.48
N LEU A 4 -25.38 26.05 -35.16
CA LEU A 4 -25.13 25.54 -33.81
C LEU A 4 -23.62 25.58 -33.57
N LEU A 5 -23.17 26.50 -32.70
CA LEU A 5 -21.81 26.54 -32.21
C LEU A 5 -21.69 25.51 -31.08
N LEU A 6 -21.02 24.39 -31.33
CA LEU A 6 -20.71 23.38 -30.32
C LEU A 6 -19.59 23.91 -29.42
N LEU A 7 -19.93 24.21 -28.15
CA LEU A 7 -18.99 24.62 -27.12
C LEU A 7 -18.40 23.35 -26.48
N SER A 8 -17.17 23.01 -26.86
CA SER A 8 -16.44 21.86 -26.32
C SER A 8 -15.98 22.15 -24.89
N LEU A 9 -16.71 21.64 -23.90
CA LEU A 9 -16.32 21.72 -22.49
C LEU A 9 -15.29 20.61 -22.20
N ALA A 10 -14.01 20.97 -22.13
CA ALA A 10 -12.95 20.04 -21.71
C ALA A 10 -13.05 19.81 -20.19
N LEU A 11 -13.57 18.65 -19.79
CA LEU A 11 -13.53 18.19 -18.39
C LEU A 11 -12.11 17.72 -18.06
N ALA A 12 -11.33 18.57 -17.38
CA ALA A 12 -10.15 18.11 -16.67
C ALA A 12 -10.60 17.44 -15.37
N SER A 13 -10.53 16.10 -15.31
CA SER A 13 -10.86 15.34 -14.10
C SER A 13 -9.67 15.38 -13.13
N PRO A 14 -9.86 15.72 -11.85
CA PRO A 14 -8.79 15.63 -10.86
C PRO A 14 -8.41 14.15 -10.64
N LEU A 15 -7.13 13.84 -10.81
CA LEU A 15 -6.58 12.54 -10.41
C LEU A 15 -6.52 12.50 -8.87
N THR A 16 -7.48 11.82 -8.26
CA THR A 16 -7.39 11.45 -6.85
C THR A 16 -6.44 10.26 -6.72
N PHE A 17 -5.29 10.45 -6.07
CA PHE A 17 -4.42 9.35 -5.69
C PHE A 17 -4.95 8.74 -4.39
N ALA A 18 -5.81 7.73 -4.51
CA ALA A 18 -6.28 6.99 -3.34
C ALA A 18 -5.11 6.25 -2.67
N ALA A 19 -5.04 6.32 -1.34
CA ALA A 19 -4.13 5.50 -0.56
C ALA A 19 -4.47 4.01 -0.78
N THR A 20 -3.47 3.12 -0.64
CA THR A 20 -3.71 1.67 -0.71
C THR A 20 -4.54 1.24 0.48
N GLU A 21 -5.74 0.72 0.21
CA GLU A 21 -6.63 0.10 1.19
C GLU A 21 -6.32 -1.39 1.33
N CYS A 22 -6.02 -1.85 2.53
CA CYS A 22 -5.72 -3.26 2.82
C CYS A 22 -6.87 -3.99 3.53
N THR A 23 -7.56 -3.33 4.47
CA THR A 23 -8.67 -3.96 5.20
C THR A 23 -9.62 -2.92 5.81
N THR A 24 -10.87 -3.32 6.05
CA THR A 24 -11.87 -2.57 6.83
C THR A 24 -12.10 -3.20 8.21
N ALA A 25 -11.37 -4.27 8.53
CA ALA A 25 -11.49 -4.99 9.80
C ALA A 25 -11.07 -4.12 11.00
N ASP A 26 -11.71 -4.38 12.15
CA ASP A 26 -11.36 -3.72 13.39
C ASP A 26 -9.91 -4.05 13.81
N LYS A 27 -9.22 -3.09 14.43
CA LYS A 27 -7.81 -3.26 14.84
C LYS A 27 -7.60 -4.39 15.85
N SER A 28 -8.63 -4.80 16.58
CA SER A 28 -8.58 -5.99 17.46
C SER A 28 -8.38 -7.30 16.71
N GLN A 29 -8.67 -7.33 15.41
CA GLN A 29 -8.48 -8.51 14.55
C GLN A 29 -7.10 -8.55 13.89
N TRP A 30 -6.30 -7.49 14.06
CA TRP A 30 -5.00 -7.37 13.42
C TRP A 30 -3.97 -8.19 14.19
N GLN A 31 -2.99 -8.71 13.45
CA GLN A 31 -1.82 -9.35 14.06
C GLN A 31 -1.05 -8.36 14.92
N ASP A 32 -0.35 -8.86 15.93
CA ASP A 32 0.58 -8.02 16.68
C ASP A 32 1.70 -7.50 15.76
N GLN A 33 2.01 -6.21 15.86
CA GLN A 33 2.96 -5.53 14.97
C GLN A 33 4.39 -6.03 15.15
N ASP A 34 4.79 -6.31 16.39
CA ASP A 34 6.14 -6.77 16.70
C ASP A 34 6.32 -8.22 16.23
N LYS A 35 5.31 -9.06 16.47
CA LYS A 35 5.28 -10.43 15.95
C LYS A 35 5.33 -10.45 14.42
N PHE A 36 4.52 -9.63 13.74
CA PHE A 36 4.52 -9.57 12.29
C PHE A 36 5.90 -9.16 11.73
N GLN A 37 6.53 -8.14 12.31
CA GLN A 37 7.88 -7.72 11.91
C GLN A 37 8.93 -8.80 12.20
N ALA A 38 8.83 -9.50 13.33
CA ALA A 38 9.73 -10.61 13.66
C ALA A 38 9.59 -11.77 12.66
N ASP A 39 8.36 -12.13 12.29
CA ASP A 39 8.07 -13.18 11.32
C ASP A 39 8.60 -12.82 9.91
N LEU A 40 8.53 -11.55 9.50
CA LEU A 40 9.15 -11.08 8.26
C LEU A 40 10.69 -11.13 8.32
N LYS A 41 11.29 -10.70 9.44
CA LYS A 41 12.76 -10.80 9.63
C LYS A 41 13.24 -12.24 9.59
N ALA A 42 12.47 -13.17 10.17
CA ALA A 42 12.76 -14.61 10.11
C ALA A 42 12.67 -15.17 8.67
N GLN A 43 11.89 -14.53 7.79
CA GLN A 43 11.81 -14.86 6.35
C GLN A 43 12.95 -14.24 5.52
N GLY A 44 13.87 -13.49 6.16
CA GLY A 44 15.04 -12.90 5.51
C GLY A 44 14.86 -11.45 5.07
N TYR A 45 13.77 -10.78 5.47
CA TYR A 45 13.61 -9.36 5.22
C TYR A 45 14.42 -8.52 6.22
N GLU A 46 15.07 -7.46 5.72
CA GLU A 46 15.53 -6.36 6.56
C GLU A 46 14.45 -5.29 6.59
N ILE A 47 13.98 -4.89 7.78
CA ILE A 47 12.95 -3.85 7.93
C ILE A 47 13.62 -2.59 8.45
N ASN A 48 13.71 -1.55 7.61
CA ASN A 48 14.22 -0.23 8.00
C ASN A 48 13.12 0.69 8.53
N LYS A 49 11.88 0.53 8.05
CA LYS A 49 10.73 1.30 8.51
C LYS A 49 9.47 0.44 8.48
N PHE A 50 8.66 0.57 9.51
CA PHE A 50 7.32 -0.01 9.60
C PHE A 50 6.31 1.12 9.82
N LYS A 51 5.16 1.08 9.15
CA LYS A 51 4.06 2.03 9.34
C LYS A 51 2.71 1.33 9.34
N VAL A 52 1.78 1.90 10.11
CA VAL A 52 0.34 1.69 9.91
C VAL A 52 -0.19 2.82 9.04
N THR A 53 -0.71 2.50 7.86
CA THR A 53 -1.16 3.51 6.88
C THR A 53 -2.62 3.91 7.10
N GLY A 54 -3.05 4.99 6.44
CA GLY A 54 -4.45 5.46 6.48
C GLY A 54 -5.44 4.47 5.86
N GLY A 55 -5.00 3.66 4.88
CA GLY A 55 -5.78 2.57 4.31
C GLY A 55 -5.63 1.24 5.05
N ASN A 56 -5.31 1.30 6.35
CA ASN A 56 -5.26 0.14 7.24
C ASN A 56 -4.27 -0.97 6.83
N CYS A 57 -3.10 -0.59 6.31
CA CYS A 57 -2.05 -1.56 5.98
C CYS A 57 -0.95 -1.58 7.03
N TYR A 58 -0.27 -2.72 7.13
CA TYR A 58 1.11 -2.77 7.61
C TYR A 58 2.05 -2.54 6.44
N GLU A 59 2.73 -1.41 6.43
CA GLU A 59 3.66 -1.02 5.37
C GLU A 59 5.10 -1.16 5.87
N ILE A 60 5.94 -1.88 5.12
CA ILE A 60 7.38 -1.96 5.39
C ILE A 60 8.20 -1.35 4.27
N TYR A 61 9.29 -0.69 4.66
CA TYR A 61 10.40 -0.33 3.78
C TYR A 61 11.65 -1.05 4.26
N GLY A 62 12.41 -1.60 3.31
CA GLY A 62 13.64 -2.27 3.64
C GLY A 62 14.20 -3.07 2.49
N PHE A 63 14.74 -4.25 2.77
CA PHE A 63 15.30 -5.14 1.78
C PHE A 63 14.67 -6.53 1.86
N ASP A 64 14.43 -7.15 0.72
CA ASP A 64 14.06 -8.56 0.65
C ASP A 64 15.28 -9.48 0.87
N LYS A 65 15.03 -10.78 0.91
CA LYS A 65 16.06 -11.82 1.07
C LYS A 65 17.14 -11.82 -0.02
N ASP A 66 16.87 -11.20 -1.17
CA ASP A 66 17.80 -11.09 -2.30
C ASP A 66 18.56 -9.76 -2.27
N GLY A 67 18.39 -8.96 -1.21
CA GLY A 67 19.03 -7.65 -1.03
C GLY A 67 18.42 -6.53 -1.87
N LYS A 68 17.22 -6.74 -2.44
CA LYS A 68 16.54 -5.70 -3.23
C LYS A 68 15.73 -4.81 -2.34
N LYS A 69 15.72 -3.51 -2.63
CA LYS A 69 14.95 -2.55 -1.85
C LYS A 69 13.47 -2.73 -2.13
N VAL A 70 12.66 -2.80 -1.08
CA VAL A 70 11.22 -3.06 -1.19
C VAL A 70 10.40 -2.06 -0.37
N GLU A 71 9.22 -1.75 -0.90
CA GLU A 71 8.09 -1.15 -0.20
C GLU A 71 6.90 -2.12 -0.33
N ILE A 72 6.43 -2.67 0.78
CA ILE A 72 5.36 -3.69 0.76
C ILE A 72 4.26 -3.31 1.74
N TYR A 73 3.03 -3.33 1.26
CA TYR A 73 1.80 -3.14 2.02
C TYR A 73 1.19 -4.51 2.27
N PHE A 74 0.92 -4.83 3.53
CA PHE A 74 0.31 -6.07 3.95
C PHE A 74 -1.06 -5.82 4.59
N ASP A 75 -1.97 -6.74 4.37
CA ASP A 75 -3.19 -6.83 5.15
C ASP A 75 -2.82 -7.27 6.58
N PRO A 76 -3.08 -6.45 7.61
CA PRO A 76 -2.69 -6.75 8.98
C PRO A 76 -3.48 -7.91 9.60
N VAL A 77 -4.60 -8.33 9.01
CA VAL A 77 -5.36 -9.51 9.47
C VAL A 77 -4.70 -10.78 8.95
N SER A 78 -4.50 -10.88 7.64
CA SER A 78 -3.98 -12.10 7.00
C SER A 78 -2.45 -12.18 6.92
N GLY A 79 -1.75 -11.05 7.07
CA GLY A 79 -0.30 -10.96 6.90
C GLY A 79 0.16 -11.11 5.45
N LYS A 80 -0.79 -11.08 4.49
CA LYS A 80 -0.50 -11.26 3.06
C LYS A 80 -0.17 -9.92 2.41
N PRO A 81 0.76 -9.89 1.44
CA PRO A 81 1.06 -8.68 0.69
C PRO A 81 -0.14 -8.31 -0.19
N VAL A 82 -0.56 -7.05 -0.10
CA VAL A 82 -1.60 -6.42 -0.93
C VAL A 82 -0.97 -5.66 -2.09
N LYS A 83 0.16 -4.99 -1.84
CA LYS A 83 0.93 -4.27 -2.85
C LYS A 83 2.42 -4.38 -2.55
N SER A 84 3.25 -4.54 -3.57
CA SER A 84 4.71 -4.58 -3.45
C SER A 84 5.33 -3.77 -4.58
N ASN A 85 6.30 -2.93 -4.23
CA ASN A 85 7.20 -2.27 -5.15
C ASN A 85 8.62 -2.75 -4.84
N VAL A 86 9.35 -3.21 -5.87
CA VAL A 86 10.74 -3.63 -5.75
C VAL A 86 11.57 -2.67 -6.59
N GLU A 87 12.48 -1.94 -5.94
CA GLU A 87 13.47 -1.11 -6.61
C GLU A 87 14.75 -1.95 -6.82
N GLY A 88 15.18 -2.07 -8.07
CA GLY A 88 16.34 -2.84 -8.50
C GLY A 88 17.23 -2.06 -9.45
#